data_AF-A0AAW6KLQ6-F1
#
_entry.id   AF-A0AAW6KLQ6-F1
#
_cell.length_a   1.000
_cell.length_b   1.000
_cell.length_c   1.000
_cell.angle_alpha   90.00
_cell.angle_beta   90.00
_cell.angle_gamma   90.00
#
_symmetry.space_group_name_H-M   'P 1'
#
loop_
_entity.id
_entity.type
_entity.pdbx_description
1 polymer ?
#
loop_
_entity_poly.entity_id
_entity_poly.type
_entity_poly.pdbx_seq_one_letter_code
_entity_poly.pdbx_strand_id
1 'polypeptide(L)'
;LKEQNDIYHKEEGRHHVLMYAEFDSFIFIDYLFVSKDARGQGLGSKLIEKLKKKNKPILLEVEPVDEDDADTAKRLKFYQKENF
;
A
#
# COMPACT_ATOMS: atom_id res chain seq x y z
N LEU A 1 16.19 4.48 -20.47
CA LEU A 1 14.86 5.11 -20.21
C LEU A 1 13.65 4.25 -20.57
N LYS A 2 13.78 3.09 -21.26
CA LYS A 2 12.65 2.14 -21.44
C LYS A 2 12.40 1.26 -20.21
N GLU A 3 13.45 0.88 -19.48
CA GLU A 3 13.36 -0.03 -18.33
C GLU A 3 12.62 0.56 -17.11
N GLN A 4 12.59 1.88 -16.94
CA GLN A 4 11.91 2.51 -15.80
C GLN A 4 10.38 2.43 -15.86
N ASN A 5 9.79 2.32 -17.05
CA ASN A 5 8.33 2.28 -17.21
C ASN A 5 7.74 0.88 -17.01
N ASP A 6 8.54 -0.18 -17.07
CA ASP A 6 8.04 -1.56 -17.01
C ASP A 6 7.85 -2.09 -15.59
N ILE A 7 8.58 -1.51 -14.63
CA ILE A 7 8.52 -1.92 -13.21
C ILE A 7 7.40 -1.22 -12.45
N TYR A 8 6.86 -0.11 -12.96
CA TYR A 8 5.84 0.67 -12.26
C TYR A 8 4.43 0.23 -12.64
N HIS A 9 3.64 -0.09 -11.62
CA HIS A 9 2.27 -0.54 -11.76
C HIS A 9 1.33 0.43 -11.06
N LYS A 10 0.22 0.75 -11.72
CA LYS A 10 -0.90 1.49 -11.15
C LYS A 10 -2.17 0.66 -11.26
N GLU A 11 -2.83 0.48 -10.14
CA GLU A 11 -4.16 -0.11 -10.02
C GLU A 11 -5.08 0.92 -9.35
N GLU A 12 -6.18 1.25 -10.00
CA GLU A 12 -7.17 2.18 -9.44
C GLU A 12 -8.58 1.66 -9.62
N GLY A 13 -9.42 1.97 -8.65
CA GLY A 13 -10.84 1.72 -8.70
C GLY A 13 -11.61 2.80 -7.96
N ARG A 14 -12.93 2.68 -7.92
CA ARG A 14 -13.81 3.70 -7.34
C ARG A 14 -13.43 4.14 -5.92
N HIS A 15 -12.82 3.26 -5.13
CA HIS A 15 -12.51 3.50 -3.72
C HIS A 15 -11.03 3.31 -3.35
N HIS A 16 -10.14 3.11 -4.32
CA HIS A 16 -8.72 2.90 -4.03
C HIS A 16 -7.81 3.35 -5.17
N VAL A 17 -6.58 3.68 -4.80
CA VAL A 17 -5.45 3.79 -5.72
C VAL A 17 -4.29 3.02 -5.07
N LEU A 18 -3.64 2.17 -5.85
CA LEU A 18 -2.42 1.47 -5.49
C LEU A 18 -1.38 1.71 -6.59
N MET A 19 -0.24 2.26 -6.21
CA MET A 19 0.93 2.41 -7.06
C MET A 19 2.11 1.72 -6.40
N TYR A 20 2.79 0.87 -7.17
CA TYR A 20 3.96 0.14 -6.69
C TYR A 20 4.97 -0.08 -7.81
N ALA A 21 6.25 -0.09 -7.44
CA ALA A 21 7.32 -0.58 -8.29
C ALA A 21 7.62 -2.03 -7.93
N GLU A 22 7.61 -2.92 -8.91
CA GLU A 22 7.98 -4.33 -8.74
C GLU A 22 9.39 -4.56 -9.28
N PHE A 23 10.32 -4.88 -8.39
CA PHE A 23 11.68 -5.29 -8.72
C PHE A 23 11.79 -6.82 -8.65
N ASP A 24 12.92 -7.36 -9.10
CA ASP A 24 13.17 -8.80 -9.04
C ASP A 24 13.16 -9.33 -7.60
N SER A 25 13.69 -8.55 -6.65
CA SER A 25 13.92 -8.97 -5.26
C SER A 25 12.91 -8.42 -4.25
N PHE A 26 12.15 -7.38 -4.56
CA PHE A 26 11.15 -6.78 -3.66
C PHE A 26 10.10 -5.97 -4.42
N ILE A 27 9.05 -5.58 -3.71
CA ILE A 27 8.03 -4.63 -4.17
C ILE A 27 8.11 -3.39 -3.30
N PHE A 28 8.12 -2.21 -3.90
CA PHE A 28 8.02 -0.94 -3.20
C PHE A 28 6.65 -0.32 -3.44
N ILE A 29 5.86 -0.09 -2.39
CA ILE A 29 4.57 0.59 -2.48
C ILE A 29 4.83 2.10 -2.38
N ASP A 30 4.70 2.79 -3.51
CA ASP A 30 4.86 4.24 -3.61
C ASP A 30 3.62 4.98 -3.10
N TYR A 31 2.43 4.43 -3.38
CA TYR A 31 1.18 5.04 -2.92
C TYR A 31 0.10 3.99 -2.68
N LEU A 32 -0.52 4.02 -1.50
CA LEU A 32 -1.71 3.24 -1.18
C LEU A 32 -2.77 4.15 -0.56
N PHE A 33 -3.85 4.33 -1.30
CA PHE A 33 -5.01 5.10 -0.87
C PHE A 33 -6.27 4.22 -0.85
N VAL A 34 -7.02 4.32 0.24
CA VAL A 34 -8.37 3.76 0.37
C VAL A 34 -9.31 4.86 0.84
N SER A 35 -10.37 5.11 0.06
CA SER A 35 -11.39 6.10 0.36
C SER A 35 -12.00 5.86 1.75
N LYS A 36 -12.31 6.95 2.47
CA LYS A 36 -12.96 6.92 3.79
C LYS A 36 -14.24 6.07 3.77
N ASP A 37 -15.01 6.12 2.68
CA ASP A 37 -16.27 5.38 2.50
C ASP A 37 -16.09 3.84 2.45
N ALA A 38 -14.88 3.37 2.14
CA ALA A 38 -14.55 1.95 2.01
C ALA A 38 -13.62 1.43 3.12
N ARG A 39 -13.23 2.29 4.07
CA ARG A 39 -12.39 1.88 5.21
C ARG A 39 -13.19 0.92 6.12
N GLY A 40 -12.48 -0.02 6.75
CA GLY A 40 -13.08 -1.05 7.59
C GLY A 40 -13.74 -2.21 6.85
N GLN A 41 -13.87 -2.15 5.52
CA GLN A 41 -14.47 -3.21 4.70
C GLN A 41 -13.43 -4.22 4.15
N GLY A 42 -12.18 -4.15 4.63
CA GLY A 42 -11.09 -5.03 4.22
C GLY A 42 -10.49 -4.75 2.84
N LEU A 43 -10.81 -3.62 2.19
CA LEU A 43 -10.27 -3.28 0.86
C LEU A 43 -8.74 -3.13 0.87
N GLY A 44 -8.19 -2.41 1.86
CA GLY A 44 -6.73 -2.26 2.02
C GLY A 44 -6.03 -3.60 2.21
N SER A 45 -6.54 -4.47 3.09
CA SER A 45 -6.01 -5.81 3.30
C SER A 45 -6.04 -6.65 2.02
N LYS A 46 -7.12 -6.58 1.23
CA LYS A 46 -7.20 -7.29 -0.06
C LYS A 46 -6.12 -6.83 -1.05
N LEU A 47 -5.82 -5.53 -1.09
CA LEU A 47 -4.75 -4.97 -1.93
C LEU A 47 -3.37 -5.47 -1.46
N ILE A 48 -3.10 -5.45 -0.16
CA ILE A 48 -1.84 -5.96 0.42
C ILE A 48 -1.69 -7.47 0.18
N GLU A 49 -2.73 -8.27 0.42
CA GLU A 49 -2.71 -9.72 0.18
C GLU A 49 -2.47 -10.05 -1.30
N LYS A 50 -2.96 -9.22 -2.23
CA LYS A 50 -2.64 -9.36 -3.66
C LYS A 50 -1.14 -9.20 -3.93
N LEU A 51 -0.48 -8.24 -3.27
CA LEU A 51 0.97 -8.06 -3.41
C LEU A 51 1.76 -9.18 -2.71
N LYS A 52 1.34 -9.62 -1.52
CA LYS A 52 1.97 -10.73 -0.78
C LYS A 52 2.00 -12.03 -1.60
N LYS A 53 0.98 -12.29 -2.42
CA LYS A 53 0.95 -13.44 -3.35
C LYS A 53 2.06 -13.45 -4.39
N LYS A 54 2.73 -12.34 -4.65
CA LYS A 54 3.92 -12.28 -5.53
C LYS A 54 5.17 -12.89 -4.87
N ASN A 55 5.10 -13.27 -3.59
CA ASN A 55 6.15 -13.93 -2.84
C ASN A 55 7.48 -13.15 -2.85
N LYS A 56 7.37 -11.82 -2.77
CA LYS A 56 8.49 -10.88 -2.67
C LYS A 56 8.33 -10.06 -1.37
N PRO A 57 9.42 -9.71 -0.67
CA PRO A 57 9.39 -8.70 0.37
C PRO A 57 8.71 -7.43 -0.12
N ILE A 58 7.90 -6.81 0.74
CA ILE A 58 7.20 -5.56 0.43
C ILE A 58 7.79 -4.48 1.34
N LEU A 59 8.19 -3.38 0.73
CA LEU A 59 8.69 -2.18 1.39
C LEU A 59 7.67 -1.06 1.19
N LEU A 60 7.40 -0.29 2.23
CA LEU A 60 6.54 0.87 2.19
C LEU A 60 6.95 1.85 3.29
N GLU A 61 6.69 3.14 3.07
CA GLU A 61 6.93 4.18 4.06
C GLU A 61 5.61 4.59 4.72
N VAL A 62 5.67 4.83 6.03
CA VAL A 62 4.54 5.33 6.82
C VAL A 62 4.99 6.57 7.54
N GLU A 63 4.22 7.65 7.44
CA GLU A 63 4.42 8.83 8.26
C GLU A 63 4.32 8.46 9.75
N PRO A 64 5.13 9.09 10.62
CA PRO A 64 5.01 8.90 12.05
C PRO A 64 3.62 9.31 12.54
N VAL A 65 3.24 8.80 13.72
CA VAL A 65 1.98 9.21 14.36
C VAL A 65 2.07 10.69 14.74
N ASP A 66 1.03 11.41 14.34
CA ASP A 66 0.77 12.80 14.71
C ASP A 66 -0.43 12.82 15.67
N GLU A 67 -0.29 13.46 16.82
CA GLU A 67 -1.36 13.55 17.84
C GLU A 67 -2.54 14.41 17.36
N ASP A 68 -2.29 15.37 16.46
CA ASP A 68 -3.31 16.25 15.89
C ASP A 68 -4.04 15.61 14.69
N ASP A 69 -3.52 14.49 14.14
CA ASP A 69 -4.15 13.73 13.07
C ASP A 69 -4.34 12.25 13.44
N ALA A 70 -5.53 11.93 13.94
CA ALA A 70 -5.95 10.58 14.30
C ALA A 70 -5.91 9.56 13.14
N ASP A 71 -5.85 9.99 11.87
CA ASP A 71 -5.72 9.08 10.73
C ASP A 71 -4.30 8.52 10.59
N THR A 72 -3.25 9.22 11.06
CA THR A 72 -1.86 8.71 11.08
C THR A 72 -1.73 7.46 11.96
N ALA A 73 -2.29 7.50 13.18
CA ALA A 73 -2.31 6.38 14.12
C ALA A 73 -3.07 5.17 13.58
N LYS A 74 -4.18 5.39 12.86
CA LYS A 74 -4.96 4.32 12.22
C LYS A 74 -4.17 3.67 11.09
N ARG A 75 -3.43 4.47 10.31
CA ARG A 75 -2.59 3.99 9.21
C ARG A 75 -1.46 3.10 9.72
N LEU A 76 -0.77 3.52 10.78
CA LEU A 76 0.26 2.69 11.42
C LEU A 76 -0.31 1.36 11.93
N LYS A 77 -1.44 1.41 12.65
CA LYS A 77 -2.13 0.19 13.14
C LYS A 77 -2.57 -0.73 12.01
N PHE A 78 -2.93 -0.21 10.85
CA PHE A 78 -3.27 -1.01 9.68
C PHE A 78 -2.06 -1.82 9.21
N TYR A 79 -0.91 -1.17 8.99
CA TYR A 79 0.30 -1.86 8.52
C TYR A 79 0.85 -2.87 9.54
N GLN A 80 0.83 -2.55 10.84
CA GLN A 80 1.19 -3.51 11.89
C GLN A 80 0.31 -4.77 11.88
N LYS A 81 -1.00 -4.63 11.63
CA LYS A 81 -1.91 -5.78 11.51
C LYS A 81 -1.64 -6.62 10.26
N GLU A 82 -1.11 -6.01 9.22
CA GLU A 82 -0.70 -6.69 7.99
C GLU A 82 0.68 -7.37 8.11
N ASN A 83 1.30 -7.33 9.30
CA ASN A 83 2.63 -7.86 9.64
C ASN A 83 3.78 -7.12 8.95
N PHE A 84 3.67 -5.80 8.86
CA PHE A 84 4.76 -4.89 8.53
C PHE A 84 5.38 -4.28 9.79
#